data_AF-A0A940ZG32-F1
#
_entry.id   AF-A0A940ZG32-F1
#
_cell.length_a   1.000
_cell.length_b   1.000
_cell.length_c   1.000
_cell.angle_alpha   90.00
_cell.angle_beta   90.00
_cell.angle_gamma   90.00
#
_symmetry.space_group_name_H-M   'P 1'
#
loop_
_entity.id
_entity.type
_entity.pdbx_description
1 polymer ?
#
loop_
_entity_poly.entity_id
_entity_poly.type
_entity_poly.pdbx_seq_one_letter_code
_entity_poly.pdbx_strand_id
1 'polypeptide(L)'
;EIFKEKPELVDLMFQSLAGTDVANKTFDITVAKMVDHAKSRAEQQYGLYYETGQGSDFTNGGAEGVDMVVLESRKYGFARGLSNILGEVQPKGAYSHVNDVAGFIGPEVFRTREQLVRCTLEDIFMGKLQGLTIGLDICSTLHMSVSLDDLTWCQDQIMAANPAYLMALPTRNDPMLSYLTTSYQDHVRLRAKFGYKVNDAMWAFFKRIQVIDKNGKPTKHFGDPVWVYYQYLLAKGDKRSQQAIMAEGKQKFDAIHNTWLKTGNKVPLASGYGKNQWDLNPVLDKKIRELYADAKKAIWAEFTPAFIKSVPDSVQLATLSKDRENYIVHPDTGEKLNQQSIATLEKLRDSWQGKAPDVQIVISDGLNANSIMDPAHVLPYITALRKDLQASGMTVDKKNIIINSGRVRAGYMVGDILYAKADPNKPRVIVHIIGERPGTGQNAFSVYIAAPKAKVWAEKKVDHNIVKVVCGISKQATKPDEAAKQTVKLIKEMTAI
;
A
#
# COMPACT_ATOMS: atom_id res chain seq x y z
N GLU A 1 2.26 -11.67 -19.08
CA GLU A 1 2.26 -11.55 -20.55
C GLU A 1 3.61 -11.06 -21.07
N ILE A 2 4.13 -9.93 -20.60
CA ILE A 2 5.46 -9.39 -20.98
C ILE A 2 6.58 -10.44 -20.93
N PHE A 3 6.70 -11.22 -19.86
CA PHE A 3 7.78 -12.20 -19.74
C PHE A 3 7.67 -13.40 -20.72
N LYS A 4 6.50 -13.62 -21.33
CA LYS A 4 6.33 -14.62 -22.41
C LYS A 4 6.69 -14.01 -23.78
N GLU A 5 6.32 -12.75 -24.00
CA GLU A 5 6.42 -12.09 -25.29
C GLU A 5 7.78 -11.40 -25.53
N LYS A 6 8.35 -10.84 -24.45
CA LYS A 6 9.56 -10.00 -24.46
C LYS A 6 10.41 -10.28 -23.20
N PRO A 7 10.96 -11.50 -23.06
CA PRO A 7 11.72 -11.88 -21.88
C PRO A 7 12.96 -11.00 -21.64
N GLU A 8 13.52 -10.41 -22.69
CA GLU A 8 14.66 -9.48 -22.63
C GLU A 8 14.35 -8.16 -21.90
N LEU A 9 13.07 -7.85 -21.66
CA LEU A 9 12.65 -6.67 -20.91
C LEU A 9 12.44 -6.94 -19.42
N VAL A 10 12.67 -8.18 -18.96
CA VAL A 10 12.42 -8.59 -17.57
C VAL A 10 13.73 -8.89 -16.87
N ASP A 11 14.19 -7.95 -16.04
CA ASP A 11 15.37 -8.14 -15.20
C ASP A 11 15.02 -8.89 -13.90
N LEU A 12 13.86 -8.62 -13.30
CA LEU A 12 13.48 -9.16 -12.00
C LEU A 12 12.01 -9.58 -12.00
N MET A 13 11.75 -10.74 -11.40
CA MET A 13 10.40 -11.22 -11.09
C MET A 13 10.17 -11.07 -9.58
N PHE A 14 9.14 -10.31 -9.22
CA PHE A 14 8.83 -9.99 -7.83
C PHE A 14 7.83 -10.96 -7.20
N GLN A 15 8.01 -11.29 -5.92
CA GLN A 15 6.97 -11.94 -5.12
C GLN A 15 7.13 -11.68 -3.61
N SER A 16 6.02 -11.43 -2.90
CA SER A 16 6.00 -11.38 -1.44
C SER A 16 6.03 -12.79 -0.83
N LEU A 17 6.76 -13.01 0.26
CA LEU A 17 6.84 -14.32 0.92
C LEU A 17 6.32 -14.31 2.36
N ALA A 18 5.71 -15.42 2.76
CA ALA A 18 5.44 -15.75 4.16
C ALA A 18 6.26 -16.97 4.62
N GLY A 19 6.40 -17.15 5.94
CA GLY A 19 7.19 -18.20 6.59
C GLY A 19 6.46 -19.55 6.71
N THR A 20 5.14 -19.58 6.52
CA THR A 20 4.31 -20.80 6.57
C THR A 20 3.51 -21.03 5.29
N ASP A 21 3.15 -22.29 5.01
CA ASP A 21 2.26 -22.63 3.89
C ASP A 21 0.86 -22.05 4.08
N VAL A 22 0.41 -21.91 5.34
CA VAL A 22 -0.89 -21.30 5.66
C VAL A 22 -0.91 -19.83 5.24
N ALA A 23 0.10 -19.05 5.64
CA ALA A 23 0.17 -17.64 5.29
C ALA A 23 0.44 -17.41 3.79
N ASN A 24 1.26 -18.26 3.15
CA ASN A 24 1.55 -18.15 1.72
C ASN A 24 0.31 -18.34 0.81
N LYS A 25 -0.75 -18.99 1.29
CA LYS A 25 -2.02 -19.09 0.54
C LYS A 25 -2.65 -17.72 0.31
N THR A 26 -2.46 -16.74 1.19
CA THR A 26 -2.92 -15.37 0.99
C THR A 26 -2.30 -14.73 -0.25
N PHE A 27 -1.08 -15.13 -0.60
CA PHE A 27 -0.34 -14.66 -1.76
C PHE A 27 -0.49 -15.60 -2.98
N ASP A 28 -1.33 -16.63 -2.88
CA ASP A 28 -1.50 -17.71 -3.85
C ASP A 28 -0.19 -18.48 -4.18
N ILE A 29 0.68 -18.63 -3.19
CA ILE A 29 2.01 -19.27 -3.34
C ILE A 29 2.01 -20.68 -2.77
N THR A 30 2.71 -21.58 -3.47
CA THR A 30 3.20 -22.85 -2.91
C THR A 30 4.65 -23.04 -3.33
N VAL A 31 5.41 -23.87 -2.59
CA VAL A 31 6.78 -24.27 -2.97
C VAL A 31 6.79 -24.81 -4.41
N ALA A 32 5.87 -25.72 -4.74
CA ALA A 32 5.78 -26.32 -6.07
C ALA A 32 5.59 -25.27 -7.17
N LYS A 33 4.64 -24.33 -7.01
CA LYS A 33 4.41 -23.25 -7.99
C LYS A 33 5.68 -22.43 -8.25
N MET A 34 6.43 -22.10 -7.19
CA MET A 34 7.64 -21.28 -7.33
C MET A 34 8.81 -22.05 -7.94
N VAL A 35 8.98 -23.33 -7.58
CA VAL A 35 9.99 -24.21 -8.18
C VAL A 35 9.70 -24.46 -9.65
N ASP A 36 8.44 -24.79 -9.98
CA ASP A 36 8.01 -24.99 -11.36
C ASP A 36 8.21 -23.72 -12.18
N HIS A 37 7.90 -22.55 -11.59
CA HIS A 37 8.15 -21.27 -12.24
C HIS A 37 9.64 -21.07 -12.55
N ALA A 38 10.52 -21.26 -11.56
CA ALA A 38 11.96 -21.14 -11.73
C ALA A 38 12.51 -22.08 -12.81
N LYS A 39 12.04 -23.34 -12.85
CA LYS A 39 12.49 -24.35 -13.81
C LYS A 39 11.88 -24.20 -15.21
N SER A 40 10.67 -23.64 -15.32
CA SER A 40 9.93 -23.53 -16.58
C SER A 40 10.63 -22.70 -17.65
N ARG A 41 11.69 -21.96 -17.27
CA ARG A 41 12.42 -21.03 -18.14
C ARG A 41 13.92 -21.25 -18.06
N ALA A 42 14.33 -22.51 -18.06
CA ALA A 42 15.74 -22.86 -18.16
C ALA A 42 16.44 -22.07 -19.28
N GLU A 43 17.67 -21.67 -18.99
CA GLU A 43 18.57 -20.89 -19.84
C GLU A 43 18.19 -19.40 -20.04
N GLN A 44 17.01 -18.95 -19.64
CA GLN A 44 16.63 -17.53 -19.69
C GLN A 44 17.20 -16.78 -18.49
N GLN A 45 17.82 -15.62 -18.73
CA GLN A 45 18.41 -14.79 -17.67
C GLN A 45 17.37 -13.86 -17.06
N TYR A 46 17.13 -13.99 -15.76
CA TYR A 46 16.33 -13.08 -14.93
C TYR A 46 16.63 -13.33 -13.45
N GLY A 47 16.42 -12.34 -12.59
CA GLY A 47 16.55 -12.51 -11.14
C GLY A 47 15.22 -12.66 -10.43
N LEU A 48 15.29 -13.11 -9.18
CA LEU A 48 14.14 -13.20 -8.27
C LEU A 48 14.25 -12.13 -7.20
N TYR A 49 13.21 -11.31 -7.05
CA TYR A 49 13.11 -10.27 -6.04
C TYR A 49 12.00 -10.62 -5.04
N TYR A 50 12.36 -10.71 -3.76
CA TYR A 50 11.41 -10.99 -2.69
C TYR A 50 11.28 -9.81 -1.72
N GLU A 51 10.04 -9.52 -1.34
CA GLU A 51 9.76 -8.72 -0.15
C GLU A 51 9.24 -9.62 0.96
N THR A 52 9.79 -9.40 2.14
CA THR A 52 9.45 -10.09 3.37
C THR A 52 9.10 -9.06 4.45
N GLY A 53 8.85 -9.51 5.68
CA GLY A 53 8.27 -8.64 6.68
C GLY A 53 7.90 -9.40 7.94
N GLN A 54 8.59 -9.13 9.04
CA GLN A 54 8.17 -9.62 10.35
C GLN A 54 6.70 -9.22 10.60
N GLY A 55 5.88 -10.18 11.02
CA GLY A 55 4.46 -9.96 11.30
C GLY A 55 3.48 -10.25 10.15
N SER A 56 3.96 -10.48 8.92
CA SER A 56 3.07 -10.88 7.81
C SER A 56 2.33 -12.19 8.09
N ASP A 57 3.01 -13.21 8.63
CA ASP A 57 2.39 -14.48 9.01
C ASP A 57 1.35 -14.30 10.13
N PHE A 58 1.68 -13.48 11.14
CA PHE A 58 0.80 -13.20 12.28
C PHE A 58 -0.48 -12.46 11.85
N THR A 59 -0.33 -11.39 11.08
CA THR A 59 -1.47 -10.58 10.61
C THR A 59 -2.37 -11.31 9.61
N ASN A 60 -1.86 -12.35 8.95
CA ASN A 60 -2.65 -13.25 8.11
C ASN A 60 -3.14 -14.50 8.85
N GLY A 61 -2.97 -14.60 10.17
CA GLY A 61 -3.44 -15.73 10.97
C GLY A 61 -2.70 -17.05 10.72
N GLY A 62 -1.54 -17.01 10.07
CA GLY A 62 -0.73 -18.17 9.70
C GLY A 62 0.57 -18.31 10.52
N ALA A 63 0.66 -17.71 11.71
CA ALA A 63 1.87 -17.79 12.54
C ALA A 63 2.08 -19.13 13.25
N GLU A 64 1.01 -19.93 13.43
CA GLU A 64 1.08 -21.29 14.00
C GLU A 64 1.79 -21.36 15.39
N GLY A 65 1.69 -20.28 16.18
CA GLY A 65 2.31 -20.19 17.51
C GLY A 65 3.81 -19.92 17.50
N VAL A 66 4.40 -19.64 16.33
CA VAL A 66 5.82 -19.32 16.17
C VAL A 66 6.02 -17.80 16.19
N ASP A 67 7.11 -17.33 16.78
CA ASP A 67 7.42 -15.91 16.83
C ASP A 67 7.81 -15.34 15.45
N MET A 68 7.68 -14.03 15.31
CA MET A 68 7.85 -13.34 14.03
C MET A 68 9.28 -13.45 13.48
N VAL A 69 10.30 -13.51 14.33
CA VAL A 69 11.71 -13.53 13.91
C VAL A 69 12.04 -14.89 13.29
N VAL A 70 11.59 -15.98 13.90
CA VAL A 70 11.77 -17.33 13.34
C VAL A 70 11.04 -17.48 12.00
N LEU A 71 9.80 -16.98 11.89
CA LEU A 71 9.04 -17.02 10.65
C LEU A 71 9.69 -16.18 9.55
N GLU A 72 10.27 -15.04 9.89
CA GLU A 72 11.02 -14.20 8.96
C GLU A 72 12.29 -14.92 8.46
N SER A 73 13.05 -15.53 9.36
CA SER A 73 14.22 -16.35 9.01
C SER A 73 13.89 -17.49 8.03
N ARG A 74 12.70 -18.09 8.15
CA ARG A 74 12.23 -19.14 7.22
C ARG A 74 12.00 -18.62 5.81
N LYS A 75 11.55 -17.36 5.64
CA LYS A 75 11.39 -16.73 4.32
C LYS A 75 12.72 -16.58 3.61
N TYR A 76 13.77 -16.21 4.35
CA TYR A 76 15.13 -16.19 3.82
C TYR A 76 15.60 -17.61 3.42
N GLY A 77 15.25 -18.62 4.20
CA GLY A 77 15.52 -20.02 3.84
C GLY A 77 14.85 -20.44 2.53
N PHE A 78 13.59 -20.02 2.34
CA PHE A 78 12.83 -20.23 1.11
C PHE A 78 13.48 -19.51 -0.09
N ALA A 79 13.81 -18.22 0.05
CA ALA A 79 14.48 -17.42 -0.97
C ALA A 79 15.84 -18.02 -1.37
N ARG A 80 16.62 -18.50 -0.39
CA ARG A 80 17.89 -19.20 -0.63
C ARG A 80 17.69 -20.50 -1.40
N GLY A 81 16.72 -21.31 -0.99
CA GLY A 81 16.39 -22.57 -1.68
C GLY A 81 16.02 -22.34 -3.15
N LEU A 82 15.17 -21.35 -3.43
CA LEU A 82 14.82 -21.00 -4.81
C LEU A 82 15.99 -20.41 -5.59
N SER A 83 16.87 -19.63 -4.95
CA SER A 83 18.07 -19.11 -5.61
C SER A 83 18.99 -20.24 -6.09
N ASN A 84 19.14 -21.31 -5.30
CA ASN A 84 19.90 -22.48 -5.70
C ASN A 84 19.26 -23.18 -6.90
N ILE A 85 17.95 -23.41 -6.86
CA ILE A 85 17.20 -24.03 -7.96
C ILE A 85 17.29 -23.20 -9.24
N LEU A 86 17.20 -21.87 -9.13
CA LEU A 86 17.37 -20.98 -10.28
C LEU A 86 18.79 -21.08 -10.85
N GLY A 87 19.80 -21.21 -9.99
CA GLY A 87 21.19 -21.39 -10.39
C GLY A 87 21.46 -22.68 -11.15
N GLU A 88 20.71 -23.75 -10.89
CA GLU A 88 20.80 -25.02 -11.64
C GLU A 88 20.35 -24.86 -13.11
N VAL A 89 19.46 -23.90 -13.38
CA VAL A 89 18.84 -23.74 -14.70
C VAL A 89 19.29 -22.47 -15.44
N GLN A 90 20.06 -21.57 -14.81
CA GLN A 90 20.59 -20.36 -15.44
C GLN A 90 22.13 -20.42 -15.55
N PRO A 91 22.70 -20.73 -16.73
CA PRO A 91 24.14 -20.99 -16.90
C PRO A 91 25.03 -19.76 -16.70
N LYS A 92 24.46 -18.54 -16.72
CA LYS A 92 25.18 -17.28 -16.47
C LYS A 92 25.14 -16.85 -14.99
N GLY A 93 24.54 -17.68 -14.13
CA GLY A 93 24.36 -17.42 -12.71
C GLY A 93 23.01 -16.78 -12.40
N ALA A 94 22.35 -17.34 -11.39
CA ALA A 94 21.17 -16.75 -10.79
C ALA A 94 21.55 -15.59 -9.86
N TYR A 95 20.70 -14.56 -9.82
CA TYR A 95 20.76 -13.54 -8.78
C TYR A 95 19.40 -13.38 -8.12
N SER A 96 19.44 -13.19 -6.81
CA SER A 96 18.24 -12.93 -6.03
C SER A 96 18.47 -11.78 -5.06
N HIS A 97 17.47 -10.92 -4.99
CA HIS A 97 17.36 -9.87 -4.00
C HIS A 97 16.26 -10.21 -3.01
N VAL A 98 16.50 -9.88 -1.75
CA VAL A 98 15.47 -9.90 -0.72
C VAL A 98 15.56 -8.62 0.07
N ASN A 99 14.44 -8.03 0.44
CA ASN A 99 14.43 -7.12 1.57
C ASN A 99 13.24 -7.39 2.46
N ASP A 100 13.49 -7.21 3.75
CA ASP A 100 12.44 -6.95 4.69
C ASP A 100 11.86 -5.54 4.46
N VAL A 101 10.56 -5.41 4.69
CA VAL A 101 9.82 -4.13 4.68
C VAL A 101 9.43 -3.75 6.12
N ALA A 102 10.44 -3.53 6.95
CA ALA A 102 10.32 -3.16 8.36
C ALA A 102 9.43 -1.93 8.57
N GLY A 103 8.31 -2.13 9.28
CA GLY A 103 7.39 -1.05 9.68
C GLY A 103 6.27 -0.75 8.69
N PHE A 104 6.08 -1.60 7.67
CA PHE A 104 5.05 -1.42 6.63
C PHE A 104 3.62 -1.74 7.10
N ILE A 105 3.49 -2.67 8.05
CA ILE A 105 2.20 -3.15 8.54
C ILE A 105 1.59 -2.11 9.48
N GLY A 106 2.21 -1.89 10.65
CA GLY A 106 1.70 -0.95 11.65
C GLY A 106 2.14 -1.24 13.09
N PRO A 107 1.56 -0.51 14.07
CA PRO A 107 1.88 -0.61 15.49
C PRO A 107 1.47 -1.94 16.15
N GLU A 108 0.67 -2.75 15.48
CA GLU A 108 0.37 -4.13 15.90
C GLU A 108 1.60 -5.04 15.78
N VAL A 109 2.58 -4.70 14.92
CA VAL A 109 3.86 -5.42 14.79
C VAL A 109 4.97 -4.68 15.52
N PHE A 110 5.18 -3.40 15.17
CA PHE A 110 6.25 -2.58 15.74
C PHE A 110 5.72 -1.23 16.20
N ARG A 111 5.81 -0.94 17.49
CA ARG A 111 5.29 0.28 18.12
C ARG A 111 6.32 1.39 18.20
N THR A 112 7.58 1.06 18.48
CA THR A 112 8.61 2.08 18.77
C THR A 112 9.73 2.06 17.75
N ARG A 113 10.45 3.18 17.66
CA ARG A 113 11.63 3.31 16.80
C ARG A 113 12.74 2.31 17.18
N GLU A 114 12.86 1.94 18.45
CA GLU A 114 13.83 0.96 18.94
C GLU A 114 13.47 -0.45 18.47
N GLN A 115 12.18 -0.80 18.45
CA GLN A 115 11.72 -2.07 17.87
C GLN A 115 12.01 -2.12 16.37
N LEU A 116 11.83 -0.99 15.67
CA LEU A 116 12.16 -0.88 14.24
C LEU A 116 13.67 -1.07 13.96
N VAL A 117 14.54 -0.49 14.80
CA VAL A 117 15.99 -0.75 14.72
C VAL A 117 16.31 -2.19 15.05
N ARG A 118 15.64 -2.78 16.04
CA ARG A 118 15.87 -4.16 16.43
C ARG A 118 15.54 -5.13 15.29
N CYS A 119 14.35 -5.04 14.71
CA CYS A 119 13.94 -5.97 13.64
C CYS A 119 14.81 -5.83 12.39
N THR A 120 15.11 -4.59 11.97
CA THR A 120 16.00 -4.36 10.82
C THR A 120 17.39 -4.96 11.01
N LEU A 121 17.98 -4.87 12.21
CA LEU A 121 19.26 -5.50 12.52
C LEU A 121 19.17 -7.03 12.55
N GLU A 122 18.09 -7.59 13.12
CA GLU A 122 17.83 -9.03 13.09
C GLU A 122 17.73 -9.54 11.65
N ASP A 123 16.99 -8.82 10.80
CA ASP A 123 16.71 -9.22 9.43
C ASP A 123 17.97 -9.13 8.57
N ILE A 124 18.76 -8.05 8.65
CA ILE A 124 20.07 -7.96 8.00
C ILE A 124 20.95 -9.14 8.43
N PHE A 125 21.02 -9.44 9.74
CA PHE A 125 21.83 -10.53 10.25
C PHE A 125 21.38 -11.88 9.68
N MET A 126 20.09 -12.18 9.76
CA MET A 126 19.53 -13.46 9.29
C MET A 126 19.69 -13.63 7.78
N GLY A 127 19.40 -12.60 6.98
CA GLY A 127 19.58 -12.65 5.53
C GLY A 127 21.04 -12.86 5.12
N LYS A 128 21.97 -12.13 5.76
CA LYS A 128 23.42 -12.29 5.50
C LYS A 128 23.96 -13.63 5.96
N LEU A 129 23.54 -14.11 7.13
CA LEU A 129 23.92 -15.43 7.65
C LEU A 129 23.51 -16.53 6.67
N GLN A 130 22.40 -16.34 5.96
CA GLN A 130 21.92 -17.27 4.94
C GLN A 130 22.51 -17.03 3.54
N GLY A 131 23.45 -16.08 3.38
CA GLY A 131 24.15 -15.82 2.13
C GLY A 131 23.35 -15.02 1.10
N LEU A 132 22.31 -14.29 1.52
CA LEU A 132 21.45 -13.52 0.63
C LEU A 132 21.94 -12.07 0.46
N THR A 133 21.67 -11.50 -0.72
CA THR A 133 21.82 -10.05 -0.96
C THR A 133 20.63 -9.31 -0.35
N ILE A 134 20.68 -9.10 0.97
CA ILE A 134 19.58 -8.50 1.72
C ILE A 134 19.66 -6.97 1.77
N GLY A 135 18.61 -6.31 1.28
CA GLY A 135 18.33 -4.89 1.49
C GLY A 135 17.29 -4.68 2.58
N LEU A 136 16.86 -3.44 2.76
CA LEU A 136 15.75 -3.09 3.66
C LEU A 136 14.89 -1.97 3.09
N ASP A 137 13.60 -2.02 3.40
CA ASP A 137 12.77 -0.83 3.47
C ASP A 137 12.52 -0.48 4.94
N ILE A 138 13.27 0.51 5.46
CA ILE A 138 13.04 1.00 6.82
C ILE A 138 11.95 2.06 6.74
N CYS A 139 10.78 1.68 7.18
CA CYS A 139 9.61 2.49 6.97
C CYS A 139 8.75 2.63 8.23
N SER A 140 7.78 3.52 8.13
CA SER A 140 6.76 3.70 9.15
C SER A 140 5.45 4.03 8.46
N THR A 141 4.40 3.37 8.90
CA THR A 141 3.05 3.82 8.59
C THR A 141 2.70 5.07 9.40
N LEU A 142 1.71 5.82 8.94
CA LEU A 142 1.31 7.07 9.58
C LEU A 142 0.60 6.89 10.93
N HIS A 143 0.22 5.67 11.28
CA HIS A 143 -0.45 5.32 12.54
C HIS A 143 0.50 4.71 13.59
N MET A 144 1.79 4.56 13.28
CA MET A 144 2.83 4.29 14.28
C MET A 144 3.25 5.59 15.01
N SER A 145 3.90 5.48 16.17
CA SER A 145 4.45 6.66 16.87
C SER A 145 5.80 7.11 16.31
N VAL A 146 6.36 6.40 15.34
CA VAL A 146 7.63 6.71 14.67
C VAL A 146 7.47 7.94 13.76
N SER A 147 8.28 8.97 14.02
CA SER A 147 8.30 10.21 13.25
C SER A 147 9.28 10.20 12.07
N LEU A 148 9.24 11.25 11.24
CA LEU A 148 10.23 11.46 10.18
C LEU A 148 11.66 11.58 10.74
N ASP A 149 11.81 12.22 11.91
CA ASP A 149 13.11 12.39 12.54
C ASP A 149 13.55 11.07 13.22
N ASP A 150 12.61 10.29 13.76
CA ASP A 150 12.90 8.93 14.24
C ASP A 150 13.33 7.99 13.12
N LEU A 151 12.70 8.04 11.93
CA LEU A 151 13.17 7.26 10.77
C LEU A 151 14.61 7.64 10.38
N THR A 152 14.96 8.93 10.45
CA THR A 152 16.33 9.40 10.20
C THR A 152 17.30 8.81 11.23
N TRP A 153 16.89 8.75 12.50
CA TRP A 153 17.65 8.12 13.57
C TRP A 153 17.78 6.60 13.37
N CYS A 154 16.70 5.90 13.00
CA CYS A 154 16.71 4.46 12.71
C CYS A 154 17.70 4.12 11.60
N GLN A 155 17.67 4.88 10.49
CA GLN A 155 18.64 4.75 9.40
C GLN A 155 20.08 4.83 9.94
N ASP A 156 20.38 5.81 10.80
CA ASP A 156 21.71 5.96 11.37
C ASP A 156 22.16 4.78 12.25
N GLN A 157 21.24 4.14 12.96
CA GLN A 157 21.58 2.99 13.82
C GLN A 157 21.95 1.76 13.00
N ILE A 158 21.29 1.53 11.87
CA ILE A 158 21.42 0.27 11.15
C ILE A 158 22.57 0.26 10.13
N MET A 159 23.05 1.44 9.71
CA MET A 159 23.96 1.50 8.56
C MET A 159 25.34 0.90 8.84
N ALA A 160 25.75 0.75 10.11
CA ALA A 160 26.95 -0.01 10.45
C ALA A 160 26.82 -1.50 10.08
N ALA A 161 25.61 -2.06 10.09
CA ALA A 161 25.32 -3.40 9.61
C ALA A 161 25.30 -3.50 8.08
N ASN A 162 25.40 -2.36 7.36
CA ASN A 162 25.58 -2.25 5.91
C ASN A 162 24.60 -3.10 5.07
N PRO A 163 23.29 -2.79 5.06
CA PRO A 163 22.35 -3.46 4.17
C PRO A 163 22.77 -3.28 2.69
N ALA A 164 22.47 -4.25 1.83
CA ALA A 164 22.90 -4.22 0.43
C ALA A 164 22.29 -3.03 -0.35
N TYR A 165 21.05 -2.67 -0.01
CA TYR A 165 20.34 -1.51 -0.54
C TYR A 165 19.27 -1.06 0.45
N LEU A 166 18.80 0.18 0.27
CA LEU A 166 17.60 0.71 0.93
C LEU A 166 16.60 1.15 -0.13
N MET A 167 15.30 1.16 0.18
CA MET A 167 14.29 1.80 -0.68
C MET A 167 14.55 3.30 -0.81
N ALA A 168 13.93 3.95 -1.79
CA ALA A 168 14.04 5.40 -1.89
C ALA A 168 12.87 6.03 -2.64
N LEU A 169 12.32 7.10 -2.08
CA LEU A 169 11.31 7.95 -2.71
C LEU A 169 11.81 9.39 -2.89
N PRO A 170 11.14 10.23 -3.70
CA PRO A 170 11.51 11.63 -3.85
C PRO A 170 11.51 12.41 -2.53
N THR A 171 10.63 12.07 -1.60
CA THR A 171 10.36 12.88 -0.40
C THR A 171 10.04 12.07 0.86
N ARG A 172 10.41 10.78 0.91
CA ARG A 172 10.02 9.79 1.95
C ARG A 172 8.58 9.31 1.92
N ASN A 173 7.62 10.17 1.55
CA ASN A 173 6.21 9.84 1.56
C ASN A 173 5.79 9.09 0.27
N ASP A 174 5.20 7.91 0.41
CA ASP A 174 4.55 7.20 -0.68
C ASP A 174 3.06 7.53 -0.71
N PRO A 175 2.56 8.23 -1.74
CA PRO A 175 1.16 8.60 -1.80
C PRO A 175 0.23 7.44 -2.16
N MET A 176 0.74 6.32 -2.68
CA MET A 176 -0.06 5.18 -3.10
C MET A 176 -0.12 4.11 -2.00
N LEU A 177 1.02 3.83 -1.36
CA LEU A 177 1.10 2.88 -0.24
C LEU A 177 0.80 3.53 1.12
N SER A 178 0.71 4.87 1.17
CA SER A 178 0.40 5.65 2.39
C SER A 178 1.31 5.30 3.57
N TYR A 179 2.60 5.26 3.31
CA TYR A 179 3.64 5.01 4.31
C TYR A 179 4.86 5.91 4.06
N LEU A 180 5.79 5.92 5.01
CA LEU A 180 7.00 6.74 5.00
C LEU A 180 8.21 5.83 4.91
N THR A 181 9.11 6.06 3.97
CA THR A 181 10.37 5.32 3.78
C THR A 181 11.56 6.31 3.68
N THR A 182 12.73 5.85 3.27
CA THR A 182 13.91 6.65 2.93
C THR A 182 13.69 7.53 1.70
N SER A 183 14.29 8.73 1.68
CA SER A 183 14.33 9.60 0.49
C SER A 183 15.59 9.39 -0.34
N TYR A 184 15.61 9.88 -1.59
CA TYR A 184 16.85 9.96 -2.38
C TYR A 184 17.97 10.70 -1.63
N GLN A 185 17.62 11.74 -0.88
CA GLN A 185 18.54 12.56 -0.12
C GLN A 185 19.12 11.81 1.09
N ASP A 186 18.34 10.94 1.72
CA ASP A 186 18.83 10.10 2.82
C ASP A 186 20.00 9.24 2.36
N HIS A 187 19.94 8.70 1.15
CA HIS A 187 21.04 7.92 0.58
C HIS A 187 22.32 8.74 0.38
N VAL A 188 22.20 10.01 0.01
CA VAL A 188 23.36 10.92 -0.12
C VAL A 188 23.97 11.18 1.26
N ARG A 189 23.14 11.45 2.27
CA ARG A 189 23.54 11.65 3.66
C ARG A 189 24.26 10.42 4.23
N LEU A 190 23.65 9.25 4.07
CA LEU A 190 24.17 7.99 4.60
C LEU A 190 25.51 7.61 3.95
N ARG A 191 25.64 7.75 2.63
CA ARG A 191 26.92 7.52 1.94
C ARG A 191 28.02 8.47 2.41
N ALA A 192 27.69 9.76 2.57
CA ALA A 192 28.64 10.74 3.09
C ALA A 192 29.05 10.43 4.54
N LYS A 193 28.09 10.06 5.40
CA LYS A 193 28.31 9.79 6.83
C LYS A 193 29.12 8.52 7.07
N PHE A 194 28.84 7.44 6.34
CA PHE A 194 29.44 6.11 6.57
C PHE A 194 30.55 5.76 5.56
N GLY A 195 30.88 6.66 4.64
CA GLY A 195 31.93 6.42 3.63
C GLY A 195 31.54 5.41 2.55
N TYR A 196 30.24 5.13 2.38
CA TYR A 196 29.75 4.20 1.37
C TYR A 196 29.71 4.83 -0.02
N LYS A 197 29.75 3.97 -1.04
CA LYS A 197 29.74 4.36 -2.45
C LYS A 197 28.58 3.70 -3.17
N VAL A 198 28.14 4.37 -4.23
CA VAL A 198 27.31 3.74 -5.25
C VAL A 198 28.17 2.72 -5.99
N ASN A 199 27.58 1.64 -6.52
CA ASN A 199 28.30 0.70 -7.38
C ASN A 199 28.94 1.41 -8.59
N ASP A 200 30.01 0.83 -9.12
CA ASP A 200 30.85 1.49 -10.12
C ASP A 200 30.09 1.75 -11.44
N ALA A 201 29.22 0.83 -11.86
CA ALA A 201 28.43 0.98 -13.08
C ALA A 201 27.50 2.20 -13.02
N MET A 202 26.79 2.37 -11.90
CA MET A 202 25.89 3.51 -11.71
C MET A 202 26.68 4.80 -11.45
N TRP A 203 27.83 4.74 -10.78
CA TRP A 203 28.71 5.90 -10.62
C TRP A 203 29.27 6.38 -11.96
N ALA A 204 29.67 5.46 -12.84
CA ALA A 204 30.08 5.77 -14.21
C ALA A 204 28.93 6.36 -15.03
N PHE A 205 27.70 5.84 -14.86
CA PHE A 205 26.51 6.43 -15.45
C PHE A 205 26.32 7.89 -15.01
N PHE A 206 26.41 8.16 -13.70
CA PHE A 206 26.29 9.52 -13.15
C PHE A 206 27.37 10.47 -13.67
N LYS A 207 28.59 9.99 -13.89
CA LYS A 207 29.65 10.77 -14.56
C LYS A 207 29.33 11.03 -16.03
N ARG A 208 28.85 10.02 -16.76
CA ARG A 208 28.47 10.12 -18.18
C ARG A 208 27.38 11.16 -18.39
N ILE A 209 26.36 11.18 -17.53
CA ILE A 209 25.28 12.16 -17.59
C ILE A 209 25.63 13.49 -16.88
N GLN A 210 26.87 13.67 -16.44
CA GLN A 210 27.40 14.92 -15.88
C GLN A 210 26.70 15.41 -14.60
N VAL A 211 26.05 14.53 -13.82
CA VAL A 211 25.56 14.88 -12.47
C VAL A 211 26.68 14.75 -11.43
N ILE A 212 27.69 13.93 -11.72
CA ILE A 212 28.97 13.82 -11.01
C ILE A 212 30.10 14.17 -11.97
N ASP A 213 31.14 14.86 -11.51
CA ASP A 213 32.30 15.21 -12.34
C ASP A 213 33.35 14.07 -12.41
N LYS A 214 34.41 14.30 -13.18
CA LYS A 214 35.53 13.35 -13.31
C LYS A 214 36.20 13.01 -11.97
N ASN A 215 36.21 13.96 -11.03
CA ASN A 215 36.81 13.85 -9.70
C ASN A 215 35.86 13.22 -8.66
N GLY A 216 34.65 12.84 -9.05
CA GLY A 216 33.66 12.24 -8.15
C GLY A 216 32.91 13.25 -7.28
N LYS A 217 32.83 14.52 -7.69
CA LYS A 217 32.09 15.57 -6.99
C LYS A 217 30.77 15.90 -7.69
N PRO A 218 29.69 16.23 -6.94
CA PRO A 218 28.46 16.79 -7.51
C PRO A 218 28.74 18.00 -8.41
N THR A 219 28.10 18.04 -9.58
CA THR A 219 28.15 19.20 -10.48
C THR A 219 26.98 20.16 -10.22
N LYS A 220 26.89 21.25 -10.98
CA LYS A 220 25.71 22.13 -11.01
C LYS A 220 24.40 21.43 -11.42
N HIS A 221 24.48 20.22 -11.99
CA HIS A 221 23.33 19.42 -12.43
C HIS A 221 22.91 18.38 -11.38
N PHE A 222 23.60 18.30 -10.25
CA PHE A 222 23.23 17.39 -9.18
C PHE A 222 21.87 17.78 -8.59
N GLY A 223 20.94 16.82 -8.53
CA GLY A 223 19.57 17.07 -8.10
C GLY A 223 18.70 17.80 -9.14
N ASP A 224 19.11 17.90 -10.40
CA ASP A 224 18.33 18.50 -11.49
C ASP A 224 17.65 17.42 -12.36
N PRO A 225 16.36 17.09 -12.13
CA PRO A 225 15.64 16.12 -12.95
C PRO A 225 15.41 16.59 -14.40
N VAL A 226 15.40 17.90 -14.67
CA VAL A 226 15.24 18.43 -16.03
C VAL A 226 16.51 18.18 -16.84
N TRP A 227 17.68 18.27 -16.20
CA TRP A 227 18.95 17.86 -16.81
C TRP A 227 18.98 16.37 -17.14
N VAL A 228 18.51 15.51 -16.22
CA VAL A 228 18.41 14.06 -16.47
C VAL A 228 17.47 13.77 -17.64
N TYR A 229 16.35 14.49 -17.74
CA TYR A 229 15.43 14.40 -18.88
C TYR A 229 16.11 14.78 -20.21
N TYR A 230 16.92 15.85 -20.21
CA TYR A 230 17.71 16.24 -21.37
C TYR A 230 18.70 15.15 -21.80
N GLN A 231 19.46 14.60 -20.85
CA GLN A 231 20.41 13.51 -21.10
C GLN A 231 19.70 12.25 -21.63
N TYR A 232 18.50 11.96 -21.13
CA TYR A 232 17.67 10.86 -21.62
C TYR A 232 17.25 11.07 -23.09
N LEU A 233 16.80 12.28 -23.46
CA LEU A 233 16.41 12.56 -24.84
C LEU A 233 17.59 12.53 -25.81
N LEU A 234 18.76 13.04 -25.40
CA LEU A 234 19.98 12.88 -26.20
C LEU A 234 20.32 11.40 -26.43
N ALA A 235 20.20 10.56 -25.40
CA ALA A 235 20.43 9.13 -25.52
C ALA A 235 19.41 8.43 -26.44
N LYS A 236 18.21 9.00 -26.60
CA LYS A 236 17.19 8.57 -27.58
C LYS A 236 17.42 9.10 -29.00
N GLY A 237 18.47 9.90 -29.22
CA GLY A 237 18.81 10.45 -30.52
C GLY A 237 18.08 11.75 -30.87
N ASP A 238 17.51 12.45 -29.87
CA ASP A 238 16.89 13.76 -30.09
C ASP A 238 17.95 14.78 -30.56
N LYS A 239 17.62 15.50 -31.64
CA LYS A 239 18.53 16.45 -32.32
C LYS A 239 18.17 17.92 -32.04
N ARG A 240 17.12 18.19 -31.25
CA ARG A 240 16.73 19.55 -30.89
C ARG A 240 17.81 20.21 -30.03
N SER A 241 17.81 21.55 -30.00
CA SER A 241 18.76 22.28 -29.16
C SER A 241 18.55 21.97 -27.68
N GLN A 242 19.63 22.05 -26.89
CA GLN A 242 19.55 21.90 -25.43
C GLN A 242 18.48 22.82 -24.83
N GLN A 243 18.40 24.07 -25.29
CA GLN A 243 17.41 25.03 -24.80
C GLN A 243 15.97 24.54 -25.01
N ALA A 244 15.67 23.99 -26.19
CA ALA A 244 14.33 23.49 -26.51
C ALA A 244 13.95 22.30 -25.62
N ILE A 245 14.87 21.35 -25.46
CA ILE A 245 14.63 20.15 -24.64
C ILE A 245 14.49 20.51 -23.16
N MET A 246 15.36 21.36 -22.64
CA MET A 246 15.30 21.82 -21.25
C MET A 246 14.02 22.61 -20.97
N ALA A 247 13.56 23.44 -21.92
CA ALA A 247 12.29 24.16 -21.78
C ALA A 247 11.09 23.21 -21.72
N GLU A 248 11.05 22.20 -22.59
CA GLU A 248 10.03 21.14 -22.55
C GLU A 248 10.08 20.37 -21.22
N GLY A 249 11.28 19.95 -20.79
CA GLY A 249 11.47 19.23 -19.54
C GLY A 249 11.01 20.04 -18.33
N LYS A 250 11.30 21.35 -18.32
CA LYS A 250 10.81 22.25 -17.28
C LYS A 250 9.29 22.38 -17.31
N GLN A 251 8.67 22.52 -18.49
CA GLN A 251 7.22 22.58 -18.60
C GLN A 251 6.55 21.31 -18.04
N LYS A 252 7.11 20.14 -18.36
CA LYS A 252 6.63 18.84 -17.83
C LYS A 252 6.82 18.75 -16.31
N PHE A 253 8.00 19.14 -15.81
CA PHE A 253 8.28 19.19 -14.38
C PHE A 253 7.29 20.10 -13.65
N ASP A 254 7.12 21.34 -14.13
CA ASP A 254 6.21 22.33 -13.56
C ASP A 254 4.76 21.83 -13.56
N ALA A 255 4.32 21.18 -14.64
CA ALA A 255 2.96 20.63 -14.73
C ALA A 255 2.67 19.56 -13.67
N ILE A 256 3.67 18.76 -13.27
CA ILE A 256 3.55 17.75 -12.22
C ILE A 256 3.73 18.40 -10.85
N HIS A 257 4.87 19.04 -10.63
CA HIS A 257 5.29 19.56 -9.33
C HIS A 257 4.42 20.71 -8.85
N ASN A 258 4.07 21.69 -9.71
CA ASN A 258 3.24 22.82 -9.28
C ASN A 258 1.78 22.40 -9.05
N THR A 259 1.29 21.41 -9.80
CA THR A 259 -0.04 20.82 -9.53
C THR A 259 -0.05 20.16 -8.17
N TRP A 260 0.97 19.37 -7.85
CA TRP A 260 1.11 18.74 -6.54
C TRP A 260 1.25 19.75 -5.41
N LEU A 261 2.11 20.77 -5.55
CA LEU A 261 2.27 21.82 -4.54
C LEU A 261 0.95 22.55 -4.23
N LYS A 262 0.16 22.86 -5.27
CA LYS A 262 -1.11 23.60 -5.13
C LYS A 262 -2.25 22.75 -4.62
N THR A 263 -2.33 21.49 -5.06
CA THR A 263 -3.55 20.68 -4.91
C THR A 263 -3.36 19.42 -4.08
N GLY A 264 -2.14 18.91 -3.91
CA GLY A 264 -1.87 17.57 -3.38
C GLY A 264 -2.13 16.44 -4.40
N ASN A 265 -2.61 16.76 -5.60
CA ASN A 265 -2.77 15.80 -6.71
C ASN A 265 -1.48 15.64 -7.51
N LYS A 266 -1.24 14.48 -8.12
CA LYS A 266 0.05 14.02 -8.69
C LYS A 266 1.06 13.63 -7.61
N VAL A 267 2.32 13.46 -8.00
CA VAL A 267 3.41 13.00 -7.14
C VAL A 267 4.38 14.13 -6.84
N PRO A 268 4.97 14.16 -5.64
CA PRO A 268 6.06 15.08 -5.35
C PRO A 268 7.27 14.75 -6.22
N LEU A 269 7.81 15.77 -6.88
CA LEU A 269 9.11 15.68 -7.55
C LEU A 269 10.15 16.41 -6.72
N ALA A 270 11.27 15.76 -6.44
CA ALA A 270 12.41 16.38 -5.80
C ALA A 270 13.32 17.04 -6.84
N SER A 271 13.65 18.31 -6.61
CA SER A 271 14.62 19.06 -7.42
C SER A 271 15.43 20.00 -6.54
N GLY A 272 16.73 20.11 -6.84
CA GLY A 272 17.67 20.85 -6.02
C GLY A 272 17.82 20.26 -4.63
N TYR A 273 18.41 21.05 -3.73
CA TYR A 273 18.70 20.66 -2.36
C TYR A 273 18.72 21.91 -1.46
N GLY A 274 18.70 21.69 -0.15
CA GLY A 274 18.78 22.74 0.87
C GLY A 274 20.23 23.22 1.10
N LYS A 275 20.61 23.37 2.38
CA LYS A 275 21.96 23.85 2.74
C LYS A 275 23.05 22.87 2.34
N ASN A 276 22.80 21.58 2.56
CA ASN A 276 23.64 20.46 2.16
C ASN A 276 23.05 19.74 0.94
N GLN A 277 23.86 18.98 0.19
CA GLN A 277 23.36 18.24 -0.99
C GLN A 277 22.34 17.14 -0.64
N TRP A 278 22.28 16.72 0.63
CA TRP A 278 21.31 15.77 1.17
C TRP A 278 20.15 16.44 1.90
N ASP A 279 20.05 17.76 1.90
CA ASP A 279 18.87 18.42 2.42
C ASP A 279 17.83 18.45 1.31
N LEU A 280 16.60 18.03 1.59
CA LEU A 280 15.49 18.21 0.67
C LEU A 280 15.29 19.72 0.40
N ASN A 281 14.80 20.08 -0.78
CA ASN A 281 14.46 21.48 -1.07
C ASN A 281 13.56 22.04 0.05
N PRO A 282 13.85 23.22 0.63
CA PRO A 282 13.13 23.71 1.82
C PRO A 282 11.62 23.88 1.63
N VAL A 283 11.16 24.26 0.43
CA VAL A 283 9.73 24.37 0.12
C VAL A 283 9.07 22.99 0.12
N LEU A 284 9.76 22.02 -0.48
CA LEU A 284 9.32 20.63 -0.54
C LEU A 284 9.31 19.97 0.85
N ASP A 285 10.37 20.15 1.64
CA ASP A 285 10.47 19.64 3.01
C ASP A 285 9.35 20.18 3.89
N LYS A 286 9.12 21.51 3.83
CA LYS A 286 8.01 22.14 4.57
C LYS A 286 6.67 21.51 4.20
N LYS A 287 6.38 21.34 2.91
CA LYS A 287 5.11 20.75 2.45
C LYS A 287 4.94 19.30 2.92
N ILE A 288 6.01 18.51 2.92
CA ILE A 288 5.99 17.12 3.37
C ILE A 288 5.75 17.04 4.89
N ARG A 289 6.39 17.91 5.67
CA ARG A 289 6.15 18.02 7.12
C ARG A 289 4.72 18.47 7.43
N GLU A 290 4.14 19.37 6.63
CA GLU A 290 2.72 19.76 6.72
C GLU A 290 1.79 18.56 6.45
N LEU A 291 2.02 17.80 5.38
CA LEU A 291 1.23 16.61 5.05
C LEU A 291 1.34 15.53 6.14
N TYR A 292 2.54 15.32 6.68
CA TYR A 292 2.76 14.42 7.80
C TYR A 292 1.99 14.87 9.05
N ALA A 293 2.06 16.16 9.40
CA ALA A 293 1.35 16.70 10.56
C ALA A 293 -0.18 16.61 10.41
N ASP A 294 -0.70 16.85 9.21
CA ASP A 294 -2.12 16.65 8.88
C ASP A 294 -2.53 15.17 9.03
N ALA A 295 -1.75 14.26 8.46
CA ALA A 295 -2.02 12.82 8.55
C ALA A 295 -2.00 12.30 10.00
N LYS A 296 -1.07 12.81 10.82
CA LYS A 296 -1.04 12.51 12.27
C LYS A 296 -2.24 13.03 13.04
N LYS A 297 -2.96 14.03 12.54
CA LYS A 297 -4.24 14.46 13.12
C LYS A 297 -5.39 13.62 12.57
N ALA A 298 -5.43 13.41 11.26
CA ALA A 298 -6.50 12.69 10.58
C ALA A 298 -6.67 11.25 11.05
N ILE A 299 -5.57 10.57 11.41
CA ILE A 299 -5.61 9.18 11.88
C ILE A 299 -6.42 9.01 13.19
N TRP A 300 -6.46 10.05 14.02
CA TRP A 300 -7.19 10.08 15.29
C TRP A 300 -8.60 10.67 15.17
N ALA A 301 -9.02 11.08 13.97
CA ALA A 301 -10.37 11.57 13.76
C ALA A 301 -11.39 10.43 13.87
N GLU A 302 -12.53 10.72 14.48
CA GLU A 302 -13.68 9.83 14.63
C GLU A 302 -14.94 10.47 14.05
N PHE A 303 -15.98 9.67 13.82
CA PHE A 303 -17.29 10.22 13.42
C PHE A 303 -17.87 11.14 14.48
N THR A 304 -18.27 12.34 14.05
CA THR A 304 -19.00 13.27 14.90
C THR A 304 -20.47 12.86 15.01
N PRO A 305 -21.15 13.13 16.14
CA PRO A 305 -22.59 12.91 16.26
C PRO A 305 -23.41 13.63 15.16
N ALA A 306 -22.95 14.82 14.74
CA ALA A 306 -23.57 15.59 13.66
C ALA A 306 -23.50 14.87 12.31
N PHE A 307 -22.36 14.25 11.97
CA PHE A 307 -22.23 13.45 10.77
C PHE A 307 -23.12 12.19 10.82
N ILE A 308 -23.10 11.47 11.94
CA ILE A 308 -23.93 10.26 12.08
C ILE A 308 -25.42 10.58 11.86
N LYS A 309 -25.88 11.71 12.39
CA LYS A 309 -27.27 12.19 12.21
C LYS A 309 -27.57 12.66 10.77
N SER A 310 -26.56 13.07 10.00
CA SER A 310 -26.75 13.53 8.62
C SER A 310 -26.89 12.38 7.61
N VAL A 311 -26.46 11.17 7.97
CA VAL A 311 -26.64 9.99 7.13
C VAL A 311 -28.11 9.53 7.21
N PRO A 312 -28.84 9.50 6.09
CA PRO A 312 -30.26 9.13 6.08
C PRO A 312 -30.47 7.65 6.41
N ASP A 313 -31.58 7.35 7.07
CA ASP A 313 -32.04 5.97 7.37
C ASP A 313 -30.93 5.08 7.98
N SER A 314 -30.15 5.59 8.94
CA SER A 314 -28.96 4.89 9.40
C SER A 314 -29.24 3.82 10.47
N VAL A 315 -28.45 2.74 10.41
CA VAL A 315 -28.34 1.72 11.47
C VAL A 315 -26.92 1.77 12.01
N GLN A 316 -26.77 2.16 13.27
CA GLN A 316 -25.46 2.25 13.90
C GLN A 316 -25.06 0.92 14.52
N LEU A 317 -23.83 0.51 14.27
CA LEU A 317 -23.19 -0.68 14.81
C LEU A 317 -21.85 -0.29 15.43
N ALA A 318 -21.40 -1.12 16.37
CA ALA A 318 -20.12 -1.01 17.03
C ALA A 318 -19.33 -2.32 16.92
N THR A 319 -18.02 -2.17 16.76
CA THR A 319 -17.08 -3.30 16.76
C THR A 319 -16.71 -3.71 18.18
N LEU A 320 -15.72 -4.60 18.32
CA LEU A 320 -15.11 -4.91 19.61
C LEU A 320 -14.06 -3.87 20.03
N SER A 321 -13.75 -2.89 19.17
CA SER A 321 -12.83 -1.82 19.52
C SER A 321 -13.43 -0.94 20.62
N LYS A 322 -12.66 -0.74 21.69
CA LYS A 322 -13.11 0.03 22.87
C LYS A 322 -13.04 1.53 22.64
N ASP A 323 -12.01 1.97 21.93
CA ASP A 323 -11.69 3.35 21.62
C ASP A 323 -10.78 3.40 20.39
N ARG A 324 -10.41 4.62 19.96
CA ARG A 324 -9.59 4.84 18.78
C ARG A 324 -8.18 4.25 18.90
N GLU A 325 -7.58 4.27 20.10
CA GLU A 325 -6.25 3.70 20.34
C GLU A 325 -6.27 2.18 20.18
N ASN A 326 -7.25 1.52 20.81
CA ASN A 326 -7.48 0.10 20.69
C ASN A 326 -7.73 -0.31 19.23
N TYR A 327 -8.53 0.46 18.49
CA TYR A 327 -8.77 0.23 17.06
C TYR A 327 -7.49 0.33 16.20
N ILE A 328 -6.59 1.27 16.52
CA ILE A 328 -5.34 1.48 15.79
C ILE A 328 -4.34 0.35 16.05
N VAL A 329 -4.20 -0.11 17.29
CA VAL A 329 -3.16 -1.07 17.69
C VAL A 329 -3.64 -2.54 17.72
N HIS A 330 -4.95 -2.78 17.64
CA HIS A 330 -5.56 -4.11 17.60
C HIS A 330 -6.57 -4.22 16.45
N PRO A 331 -6.10 -4.45 15.21
CA PRO A 331 -6.98 -4.46 14.03
C PRO A 331 -8.12 -5.48 14.14
N ASP A 332 -7.89 -6.63 14.78
CA ASP A 332 -8.87 -7.70 14.98
C ASP A 332 -10.12 -7.27 15.74
N THR A 333 -9.98 -6.28 16.64
CA THR A 333 -11.14 -5.74 17.38
C THR A 333 -12.07 -4.94 16.46
N GLY A 334 -11.51 -4.26 15.45
CA GLY A 334 -12.26 -3.52 14.43
C GLY A 334 -12.80 -4.40 13.31
N GLU A 335 -12.37 -5.66 13.21
CA GLU A 335 -12.88 -6.63 12.23
C GLU A 335 -14.16 -7.34 12.70
N LYS A 336 -14.45 -7.30 14.00
CA LYS A 336 -15.54 -8.06 14.63
C LYS A 336 -16.58 -7.14 15.24
N LEU A 337 -17.85 -7.48 15.05
CA LEU A 337 -18.99 -6.78 15.64
C LEU A 337 -19.28 -7.26 17.07
N ASN A 338 -19.72 -6.36 17.93
CA ASN A 338 -20.18 -6.73 19.27
C ASN A 338 -21.57 -7.43 19.23
N GLN A 339 -21.95 -8.09 20.33
CA GLN A 339 -23.20 -8.88 20.40
C GLN A 339 -24.45 -8.05 20.14
N GLN A 340 -24.50 -6.79 20.61
CA GLN A 340 -25.63 -5.90 20.37
C GLN A 340 -25.80 -5.55 18.88
N SER A 341 -24.69 -5.33 18.19
CA SER A 341 -24.65 -5.04 16.76
C SER A 341 -25.07 -6.26 15.93
N ILE A 342 -24.66 -7.46 16.34
CA ILE A 342 -25.12 -8.72 15.74
C ILE A 342 -26.65 -8.83 15.87
N ALA A 343 -27.20 -8.65 17.07
CA ALA A 343 -28.65 -8.70 17.29
C ALA A 343 -29.41 -7.63 16.48
N THR A 344 -28.79 -6.47 16.27
CA THR A 344 -29.35 -5.38 15.45
C THR A 344 -29.40 -5.76 13.97
N LEU A 345 -28.35 -6.38 13.45
CA LEU A 345 -28.30 -6.90 12.08
C LEU A 345 -29.29 -8.04 11.86
N GLU A 346 -29.46 -8.93 12.82
CA GLU A 346 -30.44 -10.02 12.74
C GLU A 346 -31.88 -9.47 12.66
N LYS A 347 -32.20 -8.46 13.49
CA LYS A 347 -33.48 -7.74 13.40
C LYS A 347 -33.66 -7.06 12.04
N LEU A 348 -32.61 -6.46 11.49
CA LEU A 348 -32.65 -5.86 10.15
C LEU A 348 -32.94 -6.91 9.07
N ARG A 349 -32.17 -8.01 9.05
CA ARG A 349 -32.40 -9.14 8.15
C ARG A 349 -33.83 -9.64 8.23
N ASP A 350 -34.32 -9.89 9.43
CA ASP A 350 -35.64 -10.48 9.64
C ASP A 350 -36.77 -9.50 9.25
N SER A 351 -36.51 -8.18 9.31
CA SER A 351 -37.44 -7.15 8.81
C SER A 351 -37.67 -7.20 7.30
N TRP A 352 -36.80 -7.86 6.53
CA TRP A 352 -36.98 -8.05 5.09
C TRP A 352 -38.04 -9.10 4.73
N GLN A 353 -38.53 -9.90 5.71
CA GLN A 353 -39.58 -10.90 5.51
C GLN A 353 -39.30 -11.84 4.31
N GLY A 354 -38.04 -12.28 4.19
CA GLY A 354 -37.58 -13.15 3.09
C GLY A 354 -37.29 -12.43 1.76
N LYS A 355 -37.54 -11.13 1.64
CA LYS A 355 -37.25 -10.30 0.46
C LYS A 355 -35.93 -9.55 0.62
N ALA A 356 -34.84 -10.28 0.80
CA ALA A 356 -33.52 -9.69 0.98
C ALA A 356 -33.10 -8.84 -0.25
N PRO A 357 -32.65 -7.58 -0.06
CA PRO A 357 -32.20 -6.72 -1.15
C PRO A 357 -30.94 -7.28 -1.80
N ASP A 358 -30.71 -6.93 -3.06
CA ASP A 358 -29.52 -7.37 -3.80
C ASP A 358 -28.25 -6.70 -3.26
N VAL A 359 -28.36 -5.45 -2.79
CA VAL A 359 -27.23 -4.64 -2.31
C VAL A 359 -27.51 -4.01 -0.94
N GLN A 360 -26.54 -4.08 -0.04
CA GLN A 360 -26.50 -3.35 1.22
C GLN A 360 -25.26 -2.44 1.28
N ILE A 361 -25.46 -1.19 1.71
CA ILE A 361 -24.39 -0.20 1.89
C ILE A 361 -23.94 -0.18 3.35
N VAL A 362 -22.62 -0.24 3.55
CA VAL A 362 -21.93 -0.15 4.84
C VAL A 362 -20.95 1.02 4.79
N ILE A 363 -20.88 1.82 5.85
CA ILE A 363 -20.03 3.01 5.97
C ILE A 363 -19.22 2.89 7.26
N SER A 364 -17.90 2.88 7.14
CA SER A 364 -16.98 2.88 8.28
C SER A 364 -16.04 4.07 8.22
N ASP A 365 -15.66 4.59 9.38
CA ASP A 365 -14.65 5.63 9.53
C ASP A 365 -13.28 5.19 9.02
N GLY A 366 -12.95 3.91 9.20
CA GLY A 366 -11.69 3.34 8.76
C GLY A 366 -10.51 4.03 9.44
N LEU A 367 -9.45 4.30 8.69
CA LEU A 367 -8.27 5.00 9.20
C LEU A 367 -8.35 6.53 9.03
N ASN A 368 -9.39 7.05 8.39
CA ASN A 368 -9.54 8.50 8.19
C ASN A 368 -11.02 8.92 8.15
N ALA A 369 -11.60 9.22 9.32
CA ALA A 369 -12.99 9.67 9.39
C ALA A 369 -13.25 10.95 8.59
N ASN A 370 -12.26 11.84 8.44
CA ASN A 370 -12.41 13.09 7.68
C ASN A 370 -12.71 12.82 6.19
N SER A 371 -12.22 11.71 5.64
CA SER A 371 -12.55 11.30 4.26
C SER A 371 -14.03 10.98 4.06
N ILE A 372 -14.69 10.48 5.10
CA ILE A 372 -16.10 10.07 5.03
C ILE A 372 -17.01 11.24 5.39
N MET A 373 -16.61 12.04 6.39
CA MET A 373 -17.38 13.17 6.89
C MET A 373 -17.40 14.37 5.94
N ASP A 374 -16.54 14.40 4.92
CA ASP A 374 -16.56 15.47 3.92
C ASP A 374 -17.90 15.46 3.15
N PRO A 375 -18.67 16.56 3.17
CA PRO A 375 -19.98 16.64 2.51
C PRO A 375 -19.94 16.34 1.01
N ALA A 376 -18.80 16.56 0.37
CA ALA A 376 -18.62 16.31 -1.06
C ALA A 376 -18.14 14.89 -1.38
N HIS A 377 -18.02 13.99 -0.39
CA HIS A 377 -17.57 12.60 -0.58
C HIS A 377 -18.73 11.59 -0.52
N VAL A 378 -19.04 11.05 0.66
CA VAL A 378 -19.85 9.83 0.78
C VAL A 378 -21.31 10.01 0.38
N LEU A 379 -21.93 11.16 0.70
CA LEU A 379 -23.33 11.41 0.34
C LEU A 379 -23.53 11.54 -1.19
N PRO A 380 -22.70 12.31 -1.93
CA PRO A 380 -22.71 12.27 -3.39
C PRO A 380 -22.49 10.87 -3.98
N TYR A 381 -21.53 10.11 -3.44
CA TYR A 381 -21.27 8.74 -3.86
C TYR A 381 -22.50 7.85 -3.70
N ILE A 382 -23.12 7.82 -2.51
CA ILE A 382 -24.30 6.98 -2.22
C ILE A 382 -25.48 7.37 -3.13
N THR A 383 -25.68 8.66 -3.37
CA THR A 383 -26.75 9.17 -4.22
C THR A 383 -26.59 8.66 -5.66
N ALA A 384 -25.40 8.81 -6.24
CA ALA A 384 -25.08 8.32 -7.58
C ALA A 384 -25.17 6.79 -7.65
N LEU A 385 -24.62 6.08 -6.65
CA LEU A 385 -24.64 4.62 -6.59
C LEU A 385 -26.07 4.07 -6.58
N ARG A 386 -26.95 4.61 -5.73
CA ARG A 386 -28.36 4.17 -5.63
C ARG A 386 -29.09 4.38 -6.94
N LYS A 387 -28.91 5.54 -7.58
CA LYS A 387 -29.50 5.84 -8.89
C LYS A 387 -29.06 4.82 -9.95
N ASP A 388 -27.76 4.54 -10.05
CA ASP A 388 -27.22 3.67 -11.09
C ASP A 388 -27.53 2.18 -10.84
N LEU A 389 -27.60 1.75 -9.58
CA LEU A 389 -28.07 0.41 -9.20
C LEU A 389 -29.55 0.19 -9.53
N GLN A 390 -30.40 1.18 -9.22
CA GLN A 390 -31.83 1.14 -9.57
C GLN A 390 -32.04 1.11 -11.08
N ALA A 391 -31.31 1.94 -11.83
CA ALA A 391 -31.32 1.92 -13.30
C ALA A 391 -30.84 0.57 -13.87
N SER A 392 -30.09 -0.21 -13.09
CA SER A 392 -29.62 -1.55 -13.45
C SER A 392 -30.56 -2.67 -12.96
N GLY A 393 -31.72 -2.33 -12.39
CA GLY A 393 -32.71 -3.30 -11.89
C GLY A 393 -32.36 -3.97 -10.57
N MET A 394 -31.32 -3.50 -9.86
CA MET A 394 -30.91 -4.07 -8.56
C MET A 394 -31.64 -3.37 -7.41
N THR A 395 -32.09 -4.16 -6.44
CA THR A 395 -32.69 -3.64 -5.20
C THR A 395 -31.61 -3.28 -4.19
N VAL A 396 -31.75 -2.12 -3.55
CA VAL A 396 -30.82 -1.62 -2.53
C VAL A 396 -31.59 -1.33 -1.25
N ASP A 397 -31.12 -1.81 -0.10
CA ASP A 397 -31.77 -1.49 1.18
C ASP A 397 -31.80 0.02 1.40
N LYS A 398 -32.90 0.55 1.95
CA LYS A 398 -32.99 1.99 2.26
C LYS A 398 -32.02 2.38 3.37
N LYS A 399 -31.78 1.49 4.32
CA LYS A 399 -30.95 1.77 5.48
C LYS A 399 -29.48 1.73 5.13
N ASN A 400 -28.74 2.71 5.66
CA ASN A 400 -27.28 2.75 5.56
C ASN A 400 -26.69 2.26 6.87
N ILE A 401 -25.84 1.23 6.81
CA ILE A 401 -25.16 0.72 8.01
C ILE A 401 -23.95 1.61 8.30
N ILE A 402 -23.84 2.11 9.52
CA ILE A 402 -22.70 2.88 10.00
C ILE A 402 -21.97 2.03 11.05
N ILE A 403 -20.67 1.81 10.85
CA ILE A 403 -19.81 1.13 11.81
C ILE A 403 -18.76 2.11 12.31
N ASN A 404 -18.77 2.39 13.61
CA ASN A 404 -17.66 3.09 14.25
C ASN A 404 -16.49 2.13 14.47
N SER A 405 -15.27 2.56 14.17
CA SER A 405 -14.05 1.73 14.29
C SER A 405 -14.13 0.42 13.48
N GLY A 406 -14.61 0.53 12.23
CA GLY A 406 -14.79 -0.62 11.34
C GLY A 406 -13.58 -0.86 10.41
N ARG A 407 -13.04 -2.09 10.43
CA ARG A 407 -12.12 -2.60 9.40
C ARG A 407 -12.91 -3.25 8.26
N VAL A 408 -12.25 -3.49 7.12
CA VAL A 408 -12.89 -4.05 5.92
C VAL A 408 -13.67 -5.34 6.23
N ARG A 409 -13.09 -6.26 7.01
CA ARG A 409 -13.71 -7.54 7.40
C ARG A 409 -14.96 -7.39 8.26
N ALA A 410 -15.17 -6.27 8.95
CA ALA A 410 -16.44 -6.00 9.62
C ALA A 410 -17.58 -5.90 8.59
N GLY A 411 -17.33 -5.38 7.40
CA GLY A 411 -18.28 -5.39 6.29
C GLY A 411 -18.58 -6.80 5.78
N TYR A 412 -17.62 -7.72 5.80
CA TYR A 412 -17.86 -9.12 5.44
C TYR A 412 -18.76 -9.79 6.49
N MET A 413 -18.48 -9.56 7.78
CA MET A 413 -19.31 -10.05 8.87
C MET A 413 -20.75 -9.49 8.80
N VAL A 414 -20.95 -8.25 8.35
CA VAL A 414 -22.29 -7.71 8.05
C VAL A 414 -22.99 -8.58 6.99
N GLY A 415 -22.31 -8.89 5.88
CA GLY A 415 -22.85 -9.75 4.81
C GLY A 415 -23.17 -11.17 5.28
N ASP A 416 -22.27 -11.78 6.06
CA ASP A 416 -22.47 -13.11 6.66
C ASP A 416 -23.77 -13.17 7.46
N ILE A 417 -24.07 -12.12 8.25
CA ILE A 417 -25.27 -12.08 9.09
C ILE A 417 -26.53 -11.77 8.28
N LEU A 418 -26.47 -10.76 7.40
CA LEU A 418 -27.63 -10.29 6.66
C LEU A 418 -28.09 -11.28 5.59
N TYR A 419 -27.16 -11.94 4.92
CA TYR A 419 -27.48 -12.82 3.78
C TYR A 419 -27.49 -14.31 4.12
N ALA A 420 -27.27 -14.69 5.39
CA ALA A 420 -27.30 -16.09 5.85
C ALA A 420 -28.57 -16.87 5.45
N LYS A 421 -29.70 -16.18 5.31
CA LYS A 421 -31.01 -16.78 4.96
C LYS A 421 -31.54 -16.35 3.58
N ALA A 422 -30.71 -15.70 2.76
CA ALA A 422 -31.09 -15.31 1.41
C ALA A 422 -31.06 -16.52 0.46
N ASP A 423 -31.63 -16.37 -0.74
CA ASP A 423 -31.61 -17.41 -1.77
C ASP A 423 -30.15 -17.83 -2.09
N PRO A 424 -29.73 -19.07 -1.81
CA PRO A 424 -28.34 -19.51 -1.87
C PRO A 424 -27.74 -19.40 -3.28
N ASN A 425 -28.57 -19.35 -4.32
CA ASN A 425 -28.12 -19.29 -5.70
C ASN A 425 -27.98 -17.88 -6.25
N LYS A 426 -28.52 -16.87 -5.56
CA LYS A 426 -28.46 -15.48 -6.00
C LYS A 426 -27.27 -14.73 -5.40
N PRO A 427 -26.59 -13.87 -6.19
CA PRO A 427 -25.58 -12.98 -5.65
C PRO A 427 -26.21 -11.98 -4.68
N ARG A 428 -25.45 -11.64 -3.63
CA ARG A 428 -25.78 -10.60 -2.66
C ARG A 428 -24.55 -9.75 -2.41
N VAL A 429 -24.74 -8.43 -2.39
CA VAL A 429 -23.65 -7.47 -2.50
C VAL A 429 -23.53 -6.64 -1.23
N ILE A 430 -22.34 -6.64 -0.64
CA ILE A 430 -21.92 -5.63 0.34
C ILE A 430 -21.06 -4.59 -0.38
N VAL A 431 -21.49 -3.33 -0.32
CA VAL A 431 -20.70 -2.16 -0.71
C VAL A 431 -20.22 -1.48 0.56
N HIS A 432 -18.96 -1.70 0.91
CA HIS A 432 -18.35 -1.17 2.12
C HIS A 432 -17.47 0.05 1.82
N ILE A 433 -17.99 1.23 2.15
CA ILE A 433 -17.34 2.53 2.06
C ILE A 433 -16.49 2.74 3.33
N ILE A 434 -15.19 2.98 3.19
CA ILE A 434 -14.28 3.04 4.33
C ILE A 434 -13.13 4.03 4.10
N GLY A 435 -12.81 4.82 5.13
CA GLY A 435 -11.73 5.82 5.05
C GLY A 435 -10.36 5.17 4.94
N GLU A 436 -9.56 5.61 3.96
CA GLU A 436 -8.21 5.09 3.73
C GLU A 436 -7.23 5.61 4.78
N ARG A 437 -6.02 5.04 4.79
CA ARG A 437 -4.94 5.60 5.60
C ARG A 437 -4.63 7.03 5.11
N PRO A 438 -4.58 8.05 5.99
CA PRO A 438 -4.22 9.40 5.58
C PRO A 438 -2.74 9.47 5.16
N GLY A 439 -2.31 10.54 4.50
CA GLY A 439 -0.89 10.74 4.12
C GLY A 439 -0.64 11.65 2.93
N THR A 440 -1.62 11.77 2.04
CA THR A 440 -1.51 12.57 0.81
C THR A 440 -2.18 13.94 0.89
N GLY A 441 -2.94 14.19 1.97
CA GLY A 441 -3.80 15.37 2.10
C GLY A 441 -5.09 15.29 1.26
N GLN A 442 -5.32 14.20 0.52
CA GLN A 442 -6.51 14.05 -0.32
C GLN A 442 -7.77 13.66 0.45
N ASN A 443 -7.61 13.17 1.70
CA ASN A 443 -8.69 12.57 2.48
C ASN A 443 -9.51 11.56 1.66
N ALA A 444 -8.81 10.59 1.07
CA ALA A 444 -9.43 9.58 0.23
C ALA A 444 -10.18 8.51 1.04
N PHE A 445 -11.23 7.96 0.44
CA PHE A 445 -11.90 6.75 0.90
C PHE A 445 -11.90 5.68 -0.20
N SER A 446 -12.09 4.44 0.22
CA SER A 446 -12.18 3.27 -0.65
C SER A 446 -13.55 2.63 -0.55
N VAL A 447 -13.91 1.85 -1.57
CA VAL A 447 -15.11 1.02 -1.60
C VAL A 447 -14.73 -0.42 -1.89
N TYR A 448 -14.94 -1.29 -0.89
CA TYR A 448 -14.80 -2.73 -1.04
C TYR A 448 -16.13 -3.35 -1.46
N ILE A 449 -16.08 -4.19 -2.49
CA ILE A 449 -17.25 -4.76 -3.17
C ILE A 449 -17.15 -6.28 -3.05
N ALA A 450 -17.98 -6.85 -2.18
CA ALA A 450 -18.14 -8.29 -2.05
C ALA A 450 -19.48 -8.68 -2.67
N ALA A 451 -19.48 -9.50 -3.72
CA ALA A 451 -20.69 -9.88 -4.46
C ALA A 451 -20.86 -11.40 -4.69
N PRO A 452 -20.51 -12.31 -3.76
CA PRO A 452 -20.68 -13.73 -3.98
C PRO A 452 -22.15 -14.16 -3.87
N LYS A 453 -22.44 -15.41 -4.25
CA LYS A 453 -23.73 -16.06 -3.99
C LYS A 453 -24.01 -16.14 -2.49
N ALA A 454 -25.29 -16.06 -2.09
CA ALA A 454 -25.69 -16.12 -0.66
C ALA A 454 -25.20 -17.37 0.07
N LYS A 455 -24.99 -18.48 -0.64
CA LYS A 455 -24.34 -19.68 -0.06
C LYS A 455 -22.96 -19.37 0.54
N VAL A 456 -22.14 -18.56 -0.12
CA VAL A 456 -20.79 -18.22 0.35
C VAL A 456 -20.85 -17.35 1.61
N TRP A 457 -21.83 -16.43 1.68
CA TRP A 457 -22.13 -15.65 2.88
C TRP A 457 -22.57 -16.55 4.05
N ALA A 458 -23.47 -17.50 3.80
CA ALA A 458 -23.93 -18.44 4.82
C ALA A 458 -22.80 -19.35 5.35
N GLU A 459 -21.84 -19.70 4.47
CA GLU A 459 -20.64 -20.47 4.82
C GLU A 459 -19.53 -19.62 5.45
N LYS A 460 -19.68 -18.28 5.52
CA LYS A 460 -18.70 -17.33 6.05
C LYS A 460 -17.33 -17.43 5.38
N LYS A 461 -17.34 -17.57 4.05
CA LYS A 461 -16.13 -17.76 3.21
C LYS A 461 -15.72 -16.52 2.43
N VAL A 462 -16.26 -15.36 2.77
CA VAL A 462 -15.90 -14.10 2.10
C VAL A 462 -14.63 -13.54 2.70
N ASP A 463 -13.61 -13.38 1.87
CA ASP A 463 -12.37 -12.69 2.23
C ASP A 463 -11.79 -11.94 1.01
N HIS A 464 -10.68 -11.25 1.20
CA HIS A 464 -10.07 -10.34 0.22
C HIS A 464 -9.83 -10.96 -1.17
N ASN A 465 -9.60 -12.27 -1.27
CA ASN A 465 -9.32 -12.96 -2.53
C ASN A 465 -10.49 -12.98 -3.53
N ILE A 466 -11.72 -12.69 -3.07
CA ILE A 466 -12.92 -12.65 -3.93
C ILE A 466 -13.60 -11.27 -3.93
N VAL A 467 -12.91 -10.23 -3.45
CA VAL A 467 -13.43 -8.87 -3.30
C VAL A 467 -12.73 -7.95 -4.30
N LYS A 468 -13.49 -7.04 -4.91
CA LYS A 468 -12.94 -5.95 -5.74
C LYS A 468 -12.96 -4.63 -4.97
N VAL A 469 -12.08 -3.70 -5.34
CA VAL A 469 -11.99 -2.39 -4.68
C VAL A 469 -11.97 -1.25 -5.70
N VAL A 470 -12.65 -0.16 -5.38
CA VAL A 470 -12.44 1.16 -5.99
C VAL A 470 -11.79 2.04 -4.93
N CYS A 471 -10.56 2.48 -5.17
CA CYS A 471 -9.76 3.24 -4.20
C CYS A 471 -9.41 4.65 -4.69
N GLY A 472 -8.82 5.46 -3.80
CA GLY A 472 -8.40 6.82 -4.10
C GLY A 472 -9.57 7.74 -4.40
N ILE A 473 -10.74 7.51 -3.78
CA ILE A 473 -11.94 8.31 -4.03
C ILE A 473 -11.85 9.60 -3.22
N SER A 474 -11.80 10.75 -3.90
CA SER A 474 -11.67 12.07 -3.30
C SER A 474 -12.12 13.17 -4.27
N LYS A 475 -12.09 14.44 -3.82
CA LYS A 475 -12.30 15.61 -4.72
C LYS A 475 -11.23 15.75 -5.81
N GLN A 476 -10.06 15.15 -5.61
CA GLN A 476 -8.85 15.46 -6.38
C GLN A 476 -8.37 14.29 -7.25
N ALA A 477 -8.74 13.06 -6.91
CA ALA A 477 -8.40 11.85 -7.67
C ALA A 477 -9.66 11.27 -8.33
N THR A 478 -10.08 10.06 -7.97
CA THR A 478 -11.32 9.47 -8.50
C THR A 478 -12.51 10.20 -7.85
N LYS A 479 -13.33 10.88 -8.64
CA LYS A 479 -14.46 11.63 -8.09
C LYS A 479 -15.55 10.68 -7.56
N PRO A 480 -16.29 11.04 -6.50
CA PRO A 480 -17.35 10.21 -5.94
C PRO A 480 -18.40 9.70 -6.94
N ASP A 481 -18.83 10.52 -7.89
CA ASP A 481 -19.81 10.14 -8.92
C ASP A 481 -19.22 9.20 -9.98
N GLU A 482 -17.97 9.41 -10.37
CA GLU A 482 -17.22 8.51 -11.25
C GLU A 482 -16.95 7.15 -10.57
N ALA A 483 -16.58 7.17 -9.29
CA ALA A 483 -16.39 5.98 -8.48
C ALA A 483 -17.68 5.15 -8.37
N ALA A 484 -18.84 5.80 -8.18
CA ALA A 484 -20.12 5.11 -8.13
C ALA A 484 -20.42 4.33 -9.43
N LYS A 485 -20.14 4.93 -10.59
CA LYS A 485 -20.28 4.25 -11.90
C LYS A 485 -19.35 3.04 -12.02
N GLN A 486 -18.10 3.19 -11.57
CA GLN A 486 -17.14 2.09 -11.55
C GLN A 486 -17.61 0.96 -10.62
N THR A 487 -18.11 1.29 -9.43
CA THR A 487 -18.70 0.31 -8.50
C THR A 487 -19.82 -0.48 -9.16
N VAL A 488 -20.78 0.18 -9.82
CA VAL A 488 -21.88 -0.52 -10.50
C VAL A 488 -21.38 -1.41 -11.64
N LYS A 489 -20.39 -0.95 -12.41
CA LYS A 489 -19.75 -1.77 -13.45
C LYS A 489 -19.14 -3.04 -12.84
N LEU A 490 -18.37 -2.90 -11.76
CA LEU A 490 -17.74 -4.03 -11.07
C LEU A 490 -18.77 -5.00 -10.50
N ILE A 491 -19.84 -4.49 -9.89
CA ILE A 491 -20.94 -5.32 -9.39
C ILE A 491 -21.56 -6.14 -10.54
N LYS A 492 -21.83 -5.53 -11.70
CA LYS A 492 -22.36 -6.25 -12.86
C LYS A 492 -21.42 -7.35 -13.33
N GLU A 493 -20.13 -7.07 -13.45
CA GLU A 493 -19.13 -8.08 -13.83
C GLU A 493 -19.04 -9.23 -12.81
N MET A 494 -19.14 -8.94 -11.52
CA MET A 494 -19.05 -9.96 -10.46
C MET A 494 -20.32 -10.79 -10.32
N THR A 495 -21.47 -10.26 -10.73
CA THR A 495 -22.78 -10.91 -10.62
C THR A 495 -23.28 -11.52 -11.93
N ALA A 496 -22.64 -11.20 -13.05
CA ALA A 496 -22.86 -11.83 -14.35
C ALA A 496 -22.21 -13.22 -14.38
N ILE A 497 -22.87 -14.20 -13.74
CA ILE A 497 -22.56 -15.64 -13.86
C ILE A 497 -23.85 -16.43 -13.99
#